data_AF-T1G5X0-F1
#
_entry.id   AF-T1G5X0-F1
#
_cell.length_a   1.000
_cell.length_b   1.000
_cell.length_c   1.000
_cell.angle_alpha   90.00
_cell.angle_beta   90.00
_cell.angle_gamma   90.00
#
_symmetry.space_group_name_H-M   'P 1'
#
loop_
_entity.id
_entity.type
_entity.pdbx_description
1 polymer ?
#
loop_
_entity_poly.entity_id
_entity_poly.type
_entity_poly.pdbx_seq_one_letter_code
_entity_poly.pdbx_strand_id
1 'polypeptide(L)'
;WSDKLASYAAAWAKKCTSQHGQPEEAKNDGFIGQNIYLSTAGTPNYKNATQSWYEEKADYNYNSNSCEPDRKCGHYTQVVWARTTDVGCAAEVCSGGIQGGTFTSGYIIVCNYLPPGNWIGEKPY
;
A
#
# COMPACT_ATOMS: atom_id res chain seq x y z
N TRP A 1 11.90 -9.49 3.42
CA TRP A 1 10.51 -9.99 3.36
C TRP A 1 10.12 -10.39 4.78
N SER A 2 8.91 -10.06 5.22
CA SER A 2 8.42 -10.36 6.56
C SER A 2 7.08 -11.11 6.49
N ASP A 3 7.10 -12.36 6.94
CA ASP A 3 5.89 -13.20 7.00
C ASP A 3 4.84 -12.64 7.98
N LYS A 4 5.30 -11.95 9.04
CA LYS A 4 4.42 -11.25 9.98
C LYS A 4 3.66 -10.12 9.28
N LEU A 5 4.36 -9.28 8.51
CA LEU A 5 3.71 -8.19 7.77
C LEU A 5 2.76 -8.72 6.69
N ALA A 6 3.11 -9.85 6.06
CA ALA A 6 2.27 -10.52 5.06
C ALA A 6 1.00 -11.10 5.68
N SER A 7 1.06 -11.66 6.90
CA SER A 7 -0.13 -12.14 7.60
C SER A 7 -1.07 -10.98 7.98
N TYR A 8 -0.52 -9.83 8.40
CA TYR A 8 -1.31 -8.63 8.62
C TYR A 8 -1.94 -8.08 7.34
N ALA A 9 -1.19 -8.10 6.24
CA ALA A 9 -1.70 -7.70 4.94
C ALA A 9 -2.84 -8.61 4.49
N ALA A 10 -2.73 -9.92 4.70
CA ALA A 10 -3.79 -10.88 4.39
C ALA A 10 -5.05 -10.65 5.24
N ALA A 11 -4.88 -10.40 6.55
CA ALA A 11 -6.00 -10.08 7.44
C ALA A 11 -6.72 -8.78 7.03
N TRP A 12 -5.97 -7.77 6.55
CA TRP A 12 -6.57 -6.52 6.07
C TRP A 12 -7.21 -6.67 4.68
N ALA A 13 -6.55 -7.33 3.73
CA ALA A 13 -7.03 -7.55 2.37
C ALA A 13 -8.40 -8.28 2.34
N LYS A 14 -8.61 -9.24 3.26
CA LYS A 14 -9.88 -9.95 3.46
C LYS A 14 -11.09 -9.05 3.75
N LYS A 15 -10.86 -7.83 4.24
CA LYS A 15 -11.94 -6.86 4.48
C LYS A 15 -12.46 -6.24 3.20
N CYS A 16 -11.75 -6.40 2.07
CA CYS A 16 -12.15 -5.86 0.77
C CYS A 16 -12.52 -4.37 0.85
N THR A 17 -11.66 -3.55 1.47
CA THR A 17 -11.88 -2.11 1.66
C THR A 17 -10.78 -1.29 1.01
N SER A 18 -11.14 -0.14 0.43
CA SER A 18 -10.17 0.83 -0.10
C SER A 18 -9.48 1.66 0.99
N GLN A 19 -9.93 1.53 2.25
CA GLN A 19 -9.41 2.30 3.37
C GLN A 19 -8.13 1.68 3.94
N HIS A 20 -7.21 2.54 4.34
CA HIS A 20 -6.02 2.13 5.09
C HIS A 20 -6.38 1.69 6.50
N GLY A 21 -5.55 0.80 7.06
CA GLY A 21 -5.60 0.43 8.45
C GLY A 21 -4.81 -0.82 8.75
N GLN A 22 -4.95 -1.32 9.98
CA GLN A 22 -4.20 -2.47 10.46
C GLN A 22 -5.12 -3.42 11.21
N PRO A 23 -4.88 -4.74 11.12
CA PRO A 23 -5.64 -5.72 11.89
C PRO A 23 -5.32 -5.58 13.38
N GLU A 24 -6.18 -6.13 14.23
CA GLU A 24 -6.07 -6.00 15.69
C GLU A 24 -4.73 -6.52 16.21
N GLU A 25 -4.25 -7.62 15.62
CA GLU A 25 -3.02 -8.31 16.00
C GLU A 25 -1.75 -7.49 15.69
N ALA A 26 -1.87 -6.42 14.89
CA ALA A 26 -0.78 -5.51 14.56
C ALA A 26 -0.66 -4.34 15.54
N LYS A 27 -1.62 -4.13 16.46
CA LYS A 27 -1.62 -2.97 17.37
C LYS A 27 -0.36 -2.81 18.21
N ASN A 28 0.26 -3.92 18.60
CA ASN A 28 1.47 -3.91 19.44
C ASN A 28 2.75 -3.61 18.65
N ASP A 29 2.70 -3.63 17.32
CA ASP A 29 3.85 -3.31 16.46
C ASP A 29 3.95 -1.81 16.13
N GLY A 30 3.04 -1.00 16.67
CA GLY A 30 2.99 0.43 16.42
C GLY A 30 2.37 0.77 15.06
N PHE A 31 2.84 1.86 14.45
CA PHE A 31 2.37 2.27 13.14
C PHE A 31 3.10 1.52 12.03
N ILE A 32 2.35 0.91 11.11
CA ILE A 32 2.85 0.15 9.96
C ILE A 32 2.54 0.94 8.69
N GLY A 33 3.53 1.12 7.82
CA GLY A 33 3.32 1.76 6.52
C GLY A 33 2.52 0.83 5.62
N GLN A 34 1.69 1.36 4.73
CA GLN A 34 0.81 0.53 3.90
C GLN A 34 0.58 1.12 2.51
N ASN A 35 0.74 0.28 1.49
CA ASN A 35 0.23 0.56 0.16
C ASN A 35 -0.93 -0.38 -0.16
N ILE A 36 -1.96 0.15 -0.80
CA ILE A 36 -3.13 -0.59 -1.27
C ILE A 36 -3.25 -0.41 -2.79
N TYR A 37 -3.54 -1.49 -3.49
CA TYR A 37 -3.83 -1.49 -4.92
C TYR A 37 -5.16 -2.21 -5.16
N LEU A 38 -5.98 -1.66 -6.04
CA LEU A 38 -7.29 -2.19 -6.40
C LEU A 38 -7.35 -2.38 -7.91
N SER A 39 -7.96 -3.47 -8.36
CA SER A 39 -8.20 -3.73 -9.78
C SER A 39 -9.52 -4.45 -9.98
N THR A 40 -10.20 -4.19 -11.08
CA THR A 40 -11.42 -4.91 -11.50
C THR A 40 -11.10 -6.22 -12.24
N ALA A 41 -9.83 -6.53 -12.49
CA ALA A 41 -9.45 -7.80 -13.09
C ALA A 41 -9.72 -8.97 -12.13
N GLY A 42 -9.85 -10.18 -12.68
CA GLY A 42 -10.17 -11.38 -11.90
C GLY A 42 -8.98 -12.03 -11.18
N THR A 43 -7.75 -11.67 -11.54
CA THR A 43 -6.54 -12.33 -11.03
C THR A 43 -5.56 -11.31 -10.45
N PRO A 44 -5.16 -11.43 -9.18
CA PRO A 44 -4.16 -10.58 -8.56
C PRO A 44 -2.82 -10.56 -9.31
N ASN A 45 -2.25 -9.37 -9.47
CA ASN A 45 -0.94 -9.19 -10.10
C ASN A 45 -0.09 -8.20 -9.30
N TYR A 46 0.87 -8.73 -8.54
CA TYR A 46 1.78 -7.93 -7.72
C TYR A 46 2.67 -7.01 -8.55
N LYS A 47 3.08 -7.42 -9.76
CA LYS A 47 3.89 -6.57 -10.64
C LYS A 47 3.14 -5.30 -11.04
N ASN A 48 1.86 -5.42 -11.38
CA ASN A 48 1.02 -4.27 -11.72
C ASN A 48 0.86 -3.33 -10.52
N ALA A 49 0.64 -3.87 -9.31
CA ALA A 49 0.54 -3.07 -8.09
C ALA A 49 1.85 -2.31 -7.82
N THR A 50 2.99 -3.00 -7.79
CA THR A 50 4.28 -2.37 -7.52
C THR A 50 4.69 -1.36 -8.59
N GLN A 51 4.38 -1.64 -9.86
CA GLN A 51 4.65 -0.73 -10.96
C GLN A 51 3.80 0.53 -10.85
N SER A 52 2.49 0.38 -10.59
CA SER A 52 1.58 1.52 -10.41
C SER A 52 1.99 2.42 -9.25
N TRP A 53 2.43 1.84 -8.13
CA TRP A 53 2.96 2.62 -7.01
C TRP A 53 4.26 3.34 -7.35
N TYR A 54 5.16 2.67 -8.08
CA TYR A 54 6.43 3.28 -8.48
C TYR A 54 6.26 4.40 -9.51
N GLU A 55 5.27 4.30 -10.40
CA GLU A 55 5.01 5.28 -11.46
C GLU A 55 4.57 6.66 -10.93
N GLU A 56 4.07 6.74 -9.68
CA GLU A 56 3.84 8.03 -9.01
C GLU A 56 5.12 8.87 -8.87
N LYS A 57 6.31 8.28 -9.08
CA LYS A 57 7.58 9.01 -9.24
C LYS A 57 7.48 10.19 -10.20
N ALA A 58 6.69 10.06 -11.27
CA ALA A 58 6.52 11.12 -12.26
C ALA A 58 5.90 12.39 -11.67
N ASP A 59 5.13 12.26 -10.60
CA ASP A 59 4.44 13.35 -9.92
C ASP A 59 5.21 13.84 -8.67
N TYR A 60 6.35 13.23 -8.32
CA TYR A 60 7.12 13.56 -7.11
C TYR A 60 8.37 14.40 -7.40
N ASN A 61 8.43 15.60 -6.80
CA ASN A 61 9.60 16.46 -6.85
C ASN A 61 10.48 16.28 -5.60
N TYR A 62 11.63 15.64 -5.79
CA TYR A 62 12.57 15.36 -4.71
C TYR A 62 13.20 16.63 -4.10
N ASN A 63 13.41 17.69 -4.88
CA ASN A 63 14.08 18.89 -4.38
C ASN A 63 13.19 19.61 -3.36
N SER A 64 11.92 19.80 -3.69
CA SER A 64 10.92 20.43 -2.83
C SER A 64 10.25 19.48 -1.83
N ASN A 65 10.50 18.17 -1.91
CA ASN A 65 9.81 17.15 -1.11
C ASN A 65 8.27 17.24 -1.23
N SER A 66 7.78 17.43 -2.46
CA SER A 66 6.37 17.66 -2.72
C SER A 66 5.87 16.81 -3.88
N CYS A 67 4.60 16.43 -3.80
CA CYS A 67 3.87 15.87 -4.92
C CYS A 67 3.25 16.99 -5.76
N GLU A 68 3.08 16.78 -7.06
CA GLU A 68 2.34 17.70 -7.93
C GLU A 68 0.92 17.95 -7.38
N PRO A 69 0.35 19.17 -7.59
CA PRO A 69 -0.99 19.48 -7.14
C PRO A 69 -2.03 18.45 -7.65
N ASP A 70 -2.94 18.05 -6.76
CA ASP A 70 -3.99 17.06 -7.03
C ASP A 70 -3.50 15.64 -7.41
N ARG A 71 -2.19 15.37 -7.32
CA ARG A 71 -1.60 14.04 -7.53
C ARG A 71 -1.29 13.34 -6.21
N LYS A 72 -0.96 12.05 -6.31
CA LYS A 72 -0.57 11.21 -5.19
C LYS A 72 0.82 10.64 -5.47
N CYS A 73 1.67 10.70 -4.46
CA CYS A 73 3.05 10.22 -4.51
C CYS A 73 3.41 9.33 -3.32
N GLY A 74 2.45 9.12 -2.40
CA GLY A 74 2.66 8.43 -1.13
C GLY A 74 3.03 6.96 -1.32
N HIS A 75 2.53 6.32 -2.38
CA HIS A 75 2.90 4.94 -2.65
C HIS A 75 4.33 4.86 -3.15
N TYR A 76 4.73 5.76 -4.06
CA TYR A 76 6.11 5.84 -4.54
C TYR A 76 7.08 6.10 -3.38
N THR A 77 6.83 7.13 -2.56
CA THR A 77 7.73 7.49 -1.46
C THR A 77 7.87 6.36 -0.44
N GLN A 78 6.81 5.58 -0.18
CA GLN A 78 6.90 4.39 0.68
C GLN A 78 7.72 3.26 0.01
N VAL A 79 7.55 3.02 -1.30
CA VAL A 79 8.30 1.98 -2.04
C VAL A 79 9.80 2.23 -1.97
N VAL A 80 10.23 3.49 -2.05
CA VAL A 80 11.65 3.89 -2.06
C VAL A 80 12.16 4.40 -0.71
N TRP A 81 11.42 4.18 0.38
CA TRP A 81 11.78 4.70 1.68
C TRP A 81 13.00 3.99 2.27
N ALA A 82 14.14 4.67 2.34
CA ALA A 82 15.45 4.10 2.67
C ALA A 82 15.51 3.41 4.04
N ARG A 83 14.73 3.90 5.02
CA ARG A 83 14.67 3.31 6.36
C ARG A 83 13.74 2.10 6.48
N THR A 84 12.91 1.83 5.47
CA THR A 84 12.04 0.66 5.46
C THR A 84 12.87 -0.57 5.12
N THR A 85 12.93 -1.55 6.03
CA THR A 85 13.75 -2.76 5.86
C THR A 85 12.91 -3.98 5.50
N ASP A 86 11.64 -3.97 5.91
CA ASP A 86 10.74 -5.11 5.83
C ASP A 86 9.47 -4.78 5.07
N VAL A 87 9.07 -5.72 4.23
CA VAL A 87 7.81 -5.69 3.49
C VAL A 87 7.16 -7.05 3.55
N GLY A 88 5.84 -7.08 3.68
CA GLY A 88 5.01 -8.27 3.53
C GLY A 88 3.69 -7.91 2.85
N CYS A 89 3.27 -8.72 1.90
CA CYS A 89 2.12 -8.43 1.04
C CYS A 89 1.15 -9.59 0.99
N ALA A 90 -0.11 -9.29 0.67
CA ALA A 90 -1.14 -10.27 0.38
C ALA A 90 -2.15 -9.73 -0.64
N ALA A 91 -2.90 -10.63 -1.26
CA ALA A 91 -3.98 -10.31 -2.17
C ALA A 91 -5.27 -11.02 -1.76
N GLU A 92 -6.40 -10.39 -2.06
CA GLU A 92 -7.74 -10.97 -1.88
C GLU A 92 -8.59 -10.70 -3.13
N VAL A 93 -9.33 -11.70 -3.59
CA VAL A 93 -10.33 -11.54 -4.65
C VAL A 93 -11.67 -11.20 -4.00
N CYS A 94 -12.16 -9.99 -4.27
CA CYS A 94 -13.35 -9.42 -3.65
C CYS A 94 -14.57 -9.61 -4.56
N SER A 95 -15.14 -10.82 -4.56
CA SER A 95 -16.30 -11.19 -5.40
C SER A 95 -17.58 -10.40 -5.08
N GLY A 96 -17.69 -9.84 -3.86
CA GLY A 96 -18.80 -8.99 -3.43
C GLY A 96 -18.57 -7.49 -3.67
N GLY A 97 -17.49 -7.14 -4.38
CA GLY A 97 -17.04 -5.76 -4.55
C GLY A 97 -16.10 -5.28 -3.46
N ILE A 98 -15.60 -4.06 -3.63
CA ILE A 98 -14.65 -3.42 -2.72
C ILE A 98 -15.37 -2.24 -2.04
N GLN A 99 -15.46 -2.28 -0.72
CA GLN A 99 -16.03 -1.21 0.09
C GLN A 99 -15.26 0.10 -0.15
N GLY A 100 -16.00 1.19 -0.35
CA GLY A 100 -15.42 2.50 -0.66
C GLY A 100 -15.05 2.67 -2.14
N GLY A 101 -15.48 1.75 -3.01
CA GLY A 101 -15.43 1.87 -4.46
C GLY A 101 -16.78 1.56 -5.12
N THR A 102 -16.84 1.65 -6.44
CA THR A 102 -18.03 1.31 -7.25
C THR A 102 -17.94 -0.09 -7.88
N PHE A 103 -16.88 -0.84 -7.57
CA PHE A 103 -16.58 -2.13 -8.18
C PHE A 103 -17.48 -3.22 -7.60
N THR A 104 -18.13 -3.99 -8.47
CA THR A 104 -18.95 -5.16 -8.10
C THR A 104 -18.14 -6.45 -8.00
N SER A 105 -16.91 -6.46 -8.51
CA SER A 105 -15.91 -7.51 -8.35
C SER A 105 -14.51 -6.97 -8.65
N GLY A 106 -13.48 -7.65 -8.16
CA GLY A 106 -12.09 -7.30 -8.41
C GLY A 106 -11.14 -7.97 -7.43
N TYR A 107 -9.92 -7.46 -7.33
CA TYR A 107 -8.99 -7.84 -6.27
C TYR A 107 -8.36 -6.61 -5.62
N ILE A 108 -7.92 -6.82 -4.39
CA ILE A 108 -7.09 -5.91 -3.61
C ILE A 108 -5.72 -6.54 -3.38
N ILE A 109 -4.66 -5.74 -3.44
CA ILE A 109 -3.33 -6.09 -2.95
C ILE A 109 -2.97 -5.10 -1.85
N VAL A 110 -2.56 -5.63 -0.70
CA VAL A 110 -2.08 -4.84 0.44
C VAL A 110 -0.62 -5.22 0.66
N CYS A 111 0.26 -4.21 0.76
CA CYS A 111 1.64 -4.38 1.19
C CYS A 111 1.88 -3.52 2.42
N ASN A 112 2.40 -4.14 3.48
CA ASN A 112 2.75 -3.51 4.74
C ASN A 112 4.27 -3.35 4.86
N TYR A 113 4.72 -2.25 5.46
CA TYR A 113 6.11 -1.81 5.51
C TYR A 113 6.54 -1.47 6.95
N LEU A 114 7.72 -1.94 7.36
CA LEU A 114 8.29 -1.65 8.67
C LEU A 114 9.82 -1.43 8.58
N PRO A 115 10.39 -0.45 9.31
CA PRO A 115 9.73 0.73 9.86
C PRO A 115 8.88 1.47 8.82
N PRO A 116 7.81 2.20 9.22
CA PRO A 116 6.96 2.92 8.27
C PRO A 116 7.71 4.07 7.61
N GLY A 117 7.38 4.35 6.35
CA GLY A 117 7.83 5.53 5.64
C GLY A 117 6.87 6.70 5.74
N ASN A 118 7.04 7.67 4.83
CA ASN A 118 6.16 8.83 4.66
C ASN A 118 6.02 9.72 5.90
N TRP A 119 7.10 9.88 6.66
CA TRP A 119 7.14 10.84 7.76
C TRP A 119 7.03 12.27 7.23
N ILE A 120 6.14 13.06 7.84
CA ILE A 120 5.86 14.44 7.42
C ILE A 120 7.15 15.26 7.48
N GLY A 121 7.52 15.87 6.36
CA GLY A 121 8.72 16.71 6.24
C GLY A 121 10.02 15.95 5.97
N GLU A 122 10.01 14.61 6.00
CA GLU A 122 11.18 13.80 5.65
C GLU A 122 11.18 13.42 4.16
N LYS A 123 12.37 13.30 3.57
CA LYS A 123 12.56 12.77 2.21
C LYS A 123 12.70 11.24 2.26
N PRO A 124 12.32 10.54 1.19
CA PRO A 124 12.35 9.07 1.20
C PRO A 124 13.76 8.47 1.19
N TYR A 125 14.78 9.21 0.76
CA TYR A 125 16.19 8.81 0.74
C TYR A 125 17.08 10.05 0.69
#